data_AF-A0A4R1QSE9-F1
#
_entry.id   AF-A0A4R1QSE9-F1
#
_cell.length_a   1.000
_cell.length_b   1.000
_cell.length_c   1.000
_cell.angle_alpha   90.00
_cell.angle_beta   90.00
_cell.angle_gamma   90.00
#
_symmetry.space_group_name_H-M   'P 1'
#
loop_
_entity.id
_entity.type
_entity.pdbx_description
1 polymer ?
#
loop_
_entity_poly.entity_id
_entity_poly.type
_entity_poly.pdbx_seq_one_letter_code
_entity_poly.pdbx_strand_id
1 'polypeptide(L)'
;MEEFTVKEQKTSYVVGGFIICSAIFLLVTEILFHTETIPMWIYLMILAVFLSGVLLCMEGRNRRLEVKGERLFYVNLLRRRKEFNLRDIGFANAAWDVKRGQDYLRLYDKSGKKICGLAFRMKNAYSFFVYLYDNGITIDTTKDTGVALAEVIAQQQVEIGDIAKLTEKIYGEITLQLKEWLEKNRKLDAQFQYGFAEYASAGIEKGKIPLGYSCVLEIYVKKEGSFVKDRKGKLVSMDFPVIYMRRSGAVSDKYKLCYNKDYSRKVAEALEILAQYLPRRKFMLSESGISHNLKNIVEK
;
A
#
# COMPACT_ATOMS: atom_id res chain seq x y z
N MET A 1 14.04 8.07 16.26
CA MET A 1 12.87 8.12 15.37
C MET A 1 12.95 9.37 14.51
N GLU A 2 12.74 9.28 13.20
CA GLU A 2 12.69 10.48 12.36
C GLU A 2 11.34 11.16 12.52
N GLU A 3 11.36 12.46 12.79
CA GLU A 3 10.17 13.30 12.72
C GLU A 3 9.64 13.27 11.29
N PHE A 4 8.35 12.98 11.12
CA PHE A 4 7.72 13.05 9.81
C PHE A 4 6.39 13.78 9.88
N THR A 5 5.99 14.31 8.73
CA THR A 5 4.72 15.03 8.60
C THR A 5 3.84 14.36 7.56
N VAL A 6 2.60 14.08 7.95
CA VAL A 6 1.52 13.71 7.04
C VAL A 6 0.87 14.99 6.53
N LYS A 7 0.88 15.21 5.21
CA LYS A 7 0.37 16.44 4.57
C LYS A 7 -0.56 16.10 3.42
N GLU A 8 -1.48 17.01 3.11
CA GLU A 8 -2.30 16.88 1.91
C GLU A 8 -1.46 16.82 0.64
N GLN A 9 -2.00 16.14 -0.37
CA GLN A 9 -1.38 16.11 -1.68
C GLN A 9 -1.50 17.48 -2.37
N LYS A 10 -0.56 17.78 -3.26
CA LYS A 10 -0.59 19.02 -4.05
C LYS A 10 -1.83 19.11 -4.96
N THR A 11 -2.51 18.00 -5.20
CA THR A 11 -3.73 17.90 -6.02
C THR A 11 -4.85 18.79 -5.49
N SER A 12 -4.99 18.94 -4.17
CA SER A 12 -6.02 19.80 -3.57
C SER A 12 -5.86 21.28 -3.98
N TYR A 13 -4.61 21.75 -4.16
CA TYR A 13 -4.34 23.10 -4.66
C TYR A 13 -4.65 23.25 -6.15
N VAL A 14 -4.34 22.24 -6.95
CA VAL A 14 -4.61 22.26 -8.39
C VAL A 14 -6.12 22.30 -8.64
N VAL A 15 -6.86 21.43 -7.96
CA VAL A 15 -8.33 21.38 -8.05
C VAL A 15 -8.96 22.66 -7.50
N GLY A 16 -8.53 23.12 -6.32
CA GLY A 16 -9.03 24.37 -5.74
C GLY A 16 -8.73 25.60 -6.62
N GLY A 17 -7.52 25.68 -7.17
CA GLY A 17 -7.13 26.73 -8.11
C GLY A 17 -7.94 26.71 -9.40
N PHE A 18 -8.20 25.52 -9.96
CA PHE A 18 -9.06 25.37 -11.13
C PHE A 18 -10.48 25.87 -10.85
N ILE A 19 -11.08 25.48 -9.72
CA ILE A 19 -12.42 25.94 -9.31
C ILE A 19 -12.47 27.47 -9.17
N ILE A 20 -11.45 28.07 -8.55
CA ILE A 20 -11.33 29.52 -8.41
C ILE A 20 -11.26 30.19 -9.79
N CYS A 21 -10.39 29.70 -10.69
CA CYS A 21 -10.27 30.23 -12.04
C CYS A 21 -11.58 30.09 -12.83
N SER A 22 -12.29 28.97 -12.71
CA SER A 22 -13.60 28.78 -13.34
C SER A 22 -14.63 29.77 -12.81
N ALA A 23 -14.67 30.02 -11.49
CA ALA A 23 -15.58 31.02 -10.91
C ALA A 23 -15.26 32.45 -11.39
N ILE A 24 -13.97 32.80 -11.46
CA ILE A 24 -13.53 34.11 -11.99
C ILE A 24 -13.88 34.22 -13.48
N PHE A 25 -13.67 33.17 -14.26
CA PHE A 25 -14.02 33.16 -15.68
C PHE A 25 -15.52 33.38 -15.88
N LEU A 26 -16.37 32.66 -15.15
CA LEU A 26 -17.83 32.86 -15.18
C LEU A 26 -18.20 34.30 -14.82
N LEU A 27 -17.58 34.87 -13.78
CA LEU A 27 -17.81 36.25 -13.38
C LEU A 27 -17.39 37.26 -14.47
N VAL A 28 -16.25 37.03 -15.14
CA VAL A 28 -15.75 37.92 -16.20
C VAL A 28 -16.58 37.81 -17.47
N THR A 29 -16.96 36.60 -17.88
CA THR A 29 -17.86 36.39 -19.03
C THR A 29 -19.19 37.08 -18.80
N GLU A 30 -19.70 37.00 -17.58
CA GLU A 30 -20.90 37.71 -17.17
C GLU A 30 -20.73 39.24 -17.27
N ILE A 31 -19.64 39.81 -16.75
CA ILE A 31 -19.42 41.26 -16.83
C ILE A 31 -19.28 41.76 -18.29
N LEU A 32 -18.66 40.96 -19.18
CA LEU A 32 -18.31 41.39 -20.54
C LEU A 32 -19.42 41.20 -21.58
N PHE A 33 -20.25 40.17 -21.45
CA PHE A 33 -21.18 39.75 -22.51
C PHE A 33 -22.65 39.93 -22.16
N HIS A 34 -22.97 40.58 -21.04
CA HIS A 34 -24.35 40.58 -20.55
C HIS A 34 -25.21 41.73 -21.10
N THR A 35 -26.40 41.39 -21.58
CA THR A 35 -27.38 42.29 -22.22
C THR A 35 -28.74 42.37 -21.52
N GLU A 36 -29.03 41.57 -20.49
CA GLU A 36 -30.33 41.55 -19.78
C GLU A 36 -30.19 41.67 -18.24
N THR A 37 -31.28 41.50 -17.48
CA THR A 37 -31.24 41.52 -16.00
C THR A 37 -31.12 40.12 -15.44
N ILE A 38 -29.94 39.76 -14.93
CA ILE A 38 -29.71 38.48 -14.24
C ILE A 38 -30.30 38.48 -12.83
N PRO A 39 -30.97 37.38 -12.42
CA PRO A 39 -31.34 37.16 -11.04
C PRO A 39 -30.14 37.08 -10.09
N MET A 40 -30.25 37.73 -8.93
CA MET A 40 -29.21 37.79 -7.89
C MET A 40 -28.66 36.41 -7.43
N TRP A 41 -29.43 35.33 -7.60
CA TRP A 41 -29.00 33.98 -7.20
C TRP A 41 -27.83 33.43 -8.02
N ILE A 42 -27.63 33.89 -9.26
CA ILE A 42 -26.48 33.45 -10.08
C ILE A 42 -25.16 33.93 -9.47
N TYR A 43 -25.10 35.17 -9.00
CA TYR A 43 -23.95 35.71 -8.29
C TYR A 43 -23.69 34.94 -6.99
N LEU A 44 -24.75 34.53 -6.27
CA LEU A 44 -24.61 33.70 -5.07
C LEU A 44 -24.02 32.32 -5.40
N MET A 45 -24.41 31.72 -6.53
CA MET A 45 -23.82 30.45 -6.98
C MET A 45 -22.35 30.60 -7.36
N ILE A 46 -21.98 31.64 -8.11
CA ILE A 46 -20.58 31.93 -8.46
C ILE A 46 -19.75 32.14 -7.19
N LEU A 47 -20.27 32.89 -6.22
CA LEU A 47 -19.63 33.08 -4.92
C LEU A 47 -19.45 31.75 -4.17
N ALA A 48 -20.47 30.89 -4.15
CA ALA A 48 -20.38 29.58 -3.50
C ALA A 48 -19.30 28.69 -4.16
N VAL A 49 -19.23 28.67 -5.50
CA VAL A 49 -18.18 27.96 -6.24
C VAL A 49 -16.80 28.53 -5.88
N PHE A 50 -16.64 29.85 -5.90
CA PHE A 50 -15.38 30.51 -5.53
C PHE A 50 -14.95 30.13 -4.10
N LEU A 51 -15.86 30.23 -3.13
CA LEU A 51 -15.59 29.89 -1.73
C LEU A 51 -15.23 28.40 -1.57
N SER A 52 -15.86 27.51 -2.33
CA SER A 52 -15.53 26.08 -2.31
C SER A 52 -14.07 25.82 -2.77
N GLY A 53 -13.61 26.53 -3.81
CA GLY A 53 -12.23 26.45 -4.28
C GLY A 53 -11.23 27.00 -3.26
N VAL A 54 -11.57 28.09 -2.57
CA VAL A 54 -10.77 28.64 -1.47
C VAL A 54 -10.67 27.64 -0.31
N LEU A 55 -11.78 27.01 0.07
CA LEU A 55 -11.81 26.00 1.14
C LEU A 55 -10.92 24.79 0.81
N LEU A 56 -10.94 24.30 -0.42
CA LEU A 56 -10.05 23.21 -0.88
C LEU A 56 -8.58 23.60 -0.82
N CYS A 57 -8.24 24.82 -1.24
CA CYS A 57 -6.88 25.35 -1.12
C CYS A 57 -6.43 25.48 0.34
N MET A 58 -7.33 25.92 1.24
CA MET A 58 -7.06 25.99 2.67
C MET A 58 -6.87 24.60 3.29
N GLU A 59 -7.65 23.61 2.86
CA GLU A 59 -7.53 22.22 3.31
C GLU A 59 -6.15 21.66 2.97
N GLY A 60 -5.72 21.85 1.71
CA GLY A 60 -4.40 21.46 1.23
C GLY A 60 -3.25 22.10 2.02
N ARG A 61 -3.42 23.36 2.47
CA ARG A 61 -2.37 24.12 3.18
C ARG A 61 -2.30 23.84 4.67
N ASN A 62 -3.46 23.76 5.31
CA ASN A 62 -3.52 23.81 6.76
C ASN A 62 -3.60 22.42 7.37
N ARG A 63 -4.22 21.44 6.69
CA ARG A 63 -4.39 20.08 7.24
C ARG A 63 -3.08 19.31 7.21
N ARG A 64 -2.52 19.07 8.40
CA ARG A 64 -1.30 18.28 8.59
C ARG A 64 -1.27 17.58 9.94
N LEU A 65 -0.55 16.47 10.01
CA LEU A 65 -0.21 15.79 11.25
C LEU A 65 1.31 15.64 11.34
N GLU A 66 1.91 16.19 12.38
CA GLU A 66 3.34 16.04 12.68
C GLU A 66 3.52 15.00 13.78
N VAL A 67 4.40 14.01 13.53
CA VAL A 67 4.73 12.95 14.48
C VAL A 67 6.14 13.18 14.99
N LYS A 68 6.29 13.36 16.31
CA LYS A 68 7.55 13.61 17.01
C LYS A 68 7.71 12.66 18.18
N GLY A 69 8.25 11.46 17.93
CA GLY A 69 8.28 10.41 18.95
C GLY A 69 6.84 10.01 19.32
N GLU A 70 6.55 9.95 20.63
CA GLU A 70 5.20 9.70 21.14
C GLU A 70 4.24 10.89 21.00
N ARG A 71 4.72 12.10 20.66
CA ARG A 71 3.89 13.31 20.58
C ARG A 71 3.39 13.55 19.16
N LEU A 72 2.08 13.74 19.02
CA LEU A 72 1.42 14.03 17.76
C LEU A 72 0.81 15.43 17.77
N PHE A 73 1.04 16.19 16.70
CA PHE A 73 0.49 17.53 16.51
C PHE A 73 -0.39 17.56 15.27
N TYR A 74 -1.69 17.64 15.48
CA TYR A 74 -2.67 17.79 14.42
C TYR A 74 -3.03 19.25 14.21
N VAL A 75 -3.01 19.69 12.95
CA VAL A 75 -3.52 21.00 12.54
C VAL A 75 -4.71 20.76 11.62
N ASN A 76 -5.86 21.32 11.98
CA ASN A 76 -7.07 21.19 11.18
C ASN A 76 -7.14 22.24 10.04
N LEU A 77 -8.23 22.20 9.25
CA LEU A 77 -8.52 23.17 8.19
C LEU A 77 -8.42 24.64 8.66
N LEU A 78 -8.87 24.92 9.88
CA LEU A 78 -8.91 26.24 10.51
C LEU A 78 -7.61 26.62 11.25
N ARG A 79 -6.52 25.87 11.04
CA ARG A 79 -5.22 26.04 11.73
C ARG A 79 -5.26 25.85 13.25
N ARG A 80 -6.35 25.32 13.81
CA ARG A 80 -6.38 24.96 15.23
C ARG A 80 -5.45 23.76 15.44
N ARG A 81 -4.49 23.93 16.36
CA ARG A 81 -3.53 22.90 16.74
C ARG A 81 -4.10 22.09 17.90
N LYS A 82 -4.03 20.77 17.77
CA LYS A 82 -4.34 19.82 18.83
C LYS A 82 -3.12 18.93 19.04
N GLU A 83 -2.66 18.87 20.28
CA GLU A 83 -1.59 17.97 20.71
C GLU A 83 -2.21 16.79 21.43
N PHE A 84 -1.68 15.60 21.20
CA PHE A 84 -2.04 14.38 21.90
C PHE A 84 -0.86 13.40 21.89
N ASN A 85 -0.82 12.51 22.87
CA ASN A 85 0.18 11.46 22.93
C ASN A 85 -0.34 10.19 22.24
N LEU A 86 0.58 9.37 21.75
CA LEU A 86 0.31 8.03 21.24
C LEU A 86 -0.50 7.18 22.23
N ARG A 87 -0.21 7.31 23.53
CA ARG A 87 -0.89 6.57 24.62
C ARG A 87 -2.35 6.96 24.80
N ASP A 88 -2.76 8.11 24.27
CA ASP A 88 -4.14 8.58 24.34
C ASP A 88 -5.01 7.94 23.26
N ILE A 89 -4.39 7.38 22.21
CA ILE A 89 -5.07 6.73 21.10
C ILE A 89 -5.57 5.36 21.55
N GLY A 90 -6.88 5.13 21.40
CA GLY A 90 -7.49 3.82 21.65
C GLY A 90 -7.46 2.96 20.40
N PHE A 91 -7.99 3.49 19.29
CA PHE A 91 -8.05 2.79 18.01
C PHE A 91 -8.10 3.77 16.84
N ALA A 92 -7.83 3.27 15.64
CA ALA A 92 -7.94 3.99 14.39
C ALA A 92 -8.96 3.33 13.47
N ASN A 93 -9.70 4.11 12.71
CA ASN A 93 -10.60 3.62 11.67
C ASN A 93 -10.14 4.18 10.32
N ALA A 94 -9.86 3.30 9.38
CA ALA A 94 -9.45 3.61 8.02
C ALA A 94 -10.47 3.07 7.02
N ALA A 95 -10.87 3.90 6.08
CA ALA A 95 -11.69 3.47 4.95
C ALA A 95 -11.17 4.09 3.66
N TRP A 96 -11.08 3.25 2.64
CA TRP A 96 -10.86 3.67 1.27
C TRP A 96 -11.84 2.94 0.38
N ASP A 97 -12.74 3.69 -0.24
CA ASP A 97 -13.68 3.17 -1.21
C ASP A 97 -13.93 4.24 -2.28
N VAL A 98 -13.44 3.96 -3.50
CA VAL A 98 -13.62 4.85 -4.65
C VAL A 98 -15.09 4.92 -5.08
N LYS A 99 -15.85 3.82 -4.93
CA LYS A 99 -17.27 3.76 -5.32
C LYS A 99 -18.15 4.54 -4.34
N ARG A 100 -17.83 4.50 -3.05
CA ARG A 100 -18.57 5.23 -2.00
C ARG A 100 -17.97 6.62 -1.68
N GLY A 101 -16.91 7.03 -2.37
CA GLY A 101 -16.23 8.31 -2.12
C GLY A 101 -15.61 8.40 -0.72
N GLN A 102 -15.28 7.27 -0.08
CA GLN A 102 -14.68 7.26 1.25
C GLN A 102 -13.16 7.33 1.14
N ASP A 103 -12.57 8.34 1.76
CA ASP A 103 -11.12 8.53 1.88
C ASP A 103 -10.83 9.14 3.25
N TYR A 104 -10.74 8.30 4.29
CA TYR A 104 -10.47 8.79 5.64
C TYR A 104 -9.66 7.84 6.50
N LEU A 105 -8.91 8.45 7.42
CA LEU A 105 -8.28 7.87 8.59
C LEU A 105 -8.71 8.70 9.80
N ARG A 106 -9.43 8.09 10.73
CA ARG A 106 -9.91 8.73 11.97
C ARG A 106 -9.24 8.08 13.16
N LEU A 107 -8.70 8.90 14.05
CA LEU A 107 -8.16 8.42 15.33
C LEU A 107 -9.17 8.70 16.43
N TYR A 108 -9.34 7.72 17.31
CA TYR A 108 -10.23 7.79 18.46
C TYR A 108 -9.41 7.60 19.73
N ASP A 109 -9.77 8.30 20.79
CA ASP A 109 -9.20 8.07 22.10
C ASP A 109 -9.77 6.80 22.74
N LYS A 110 -9.24 6.43 23.91
CA LYS A 110 -9.71 5.29 24.69
C LYS A 110 -11.19 5.39 25.13
N SER A 111 -11.78 6.59 25.11
CA SER A 111 -13.20 6.81 25.39
C SER A 111 -14.09 6.75 24.14
N GLY A 112 -13.49 6.53 22.96
CA GLY A 112 -14.20 6.49 21.68
C GLY A 112 -14.49 7.87 21.09
N LYS A 113 -13.92 8.95 21.63
CA LYS A 113 -14.07 10.30 21.09
C LYS A 113 -13.02 10.55 20.00
N LYS A 114 -13.45 11.16 18.90
CA LYS A 114 -12.58 11.46 17.75
C LYS A 114 -11.48 12.46 18.15
N ILE A 115 -10.23 12.03 18.00
CA ILE A 115 -9.05 12.86 18.25
C ILE A 115 -8.75 13.72 17.02
N CYS A 116 -8.59 13.06 15.86
CA CYS A 116 -8.28 13.71 14.58
C CYS A 116 -8.85 12.94 13.39
N GLY A 117 -8.91 13.62 12.24
CA GLY A 117 -9.29 13.03 10.96
C GLY A 117 -8.34 13.47 9.85
N LEU A 118 -7.88 12.51 9.07
CA LEU A 118 -6.95 12.64 7.94
C LEU A 118 -7.58 11.96 6.72
N ALA A 119 -7.11 12.31 5.52
CA ALA A 119 -7.39 11.50 4.35
C ALA A 119 -6.39 10.33 4.26
N PHE A 120 -6.84 9.17 3.79
CA PHE A 120 -6.02 7.99 3.56
C PHE A 120 -4.93 8.28 2.53
N ARG A 121 -5.21 9.14 1.54
CA ARG A 121 -4.28 9.49 0.46
C ARG A 121 -3.29 10.61 0.79
N MET A 122 -3.26 11.11 2.01
CA MET A 122 -2.27 12.13 2.40
C MET A 122 -0.84 11.64 2.16
N LYS A 123 0.05 12.54 1.79
CA LYS A 123 1.48 12.25 1.68
C LYS A 123 1.98 11.74 3.02
N ASN A 124 2.73 10.64 3.01
CA ASN A 124 3.24 9.92 4.19
C ASN A 124 2.17 9.26 5.07
N ALA A 125 0.92 9.12 4.62
CA ALA A 125 -0.11 8.38 5.35
C ALA A 125 0.29 6.90 5.58
N TYR A 126 0.93 6.26 4.60
CA TYR A 126 1.48 4.91 4.75
C TYR A 126 2.44 4.78 5.94
N SER A 127 3.40 5.71 6.06
CA SER A 127 4.33 5.75 7.19
C SER A 127 3.60 5.94 8.52
N PHE A 128 2.49 6.67 8.51
CA PHE A 128 1.66 6.84 9.70
C PHE A 128 0.88 5.57 10.08
N PHE A 129 0.36 4.81 9.10
CA PHE A 129 -0.25 3.50 9.36
C PHE A 129 0.75 2.53 9.98
N VAL A 130 1.96 2.48 9.42
CA VAL A 130 3.07 1.70 9.97
C VAL A 130 3.39 2.14 11.39
N TYR A 131 3.47 3.45 11.65
CA TYR A 131 3.68 3.99 13.00
C TYR A 131 2.59 3.55 13.98
N LEU A 132 1.31 3.65 13.63
CA LEU A 132 0.22 3.22 14.50
C LEU A 132 0.27 1.72 14.78
N TYR A 133 0.44 0.91 13.72
CA TYR A 133 0.50 -0.55 13.82
C TYR A 133 1.68 -1.02 14.68
N ASP A 134 2.87 -0.45 14.46
CA ASP A 134 4.09 -0.84 15.15
C ASP A 134 4.07 -0.46 16.64
N ASN A 135 3.25 0.51 17.03
CA ASN A 135 3.01 0.86 18.43
C ASN A 135 1.73 0.22 19.02
N GLY A 136 1.20 -0.81 18.37
CA GLY A 136 0.11 -1.63 18.90
C GLY A 136 -1.27 -1.00 18.86
N ILE A 137 -1.46 0.07 18.08
CA ILE A 137 -2.79 0.68 17.90
C ILE A 137 -3.59 -0.15 16.90
N THR A 138 -4.75 -0.63 17.32
CA THR A 138 -5.69 -1.36 16.44
C THR A 138 -6.20 -0.43 15.33
N ILE A 139 -6.12 -0.90 14.09
CA ILE A 139 -6.62 -0.20 12.91
C ILE A 139 -7.76 -1.01 12.32
N ASP A 140 -8.99 -0.54 12.53
CA ASP A 140 -10.17 -1.11 11.91
C ASP A 140 -10.28 -0.63 10.47
N THR A 141 -10.58 -1.56 9.57
CA THR A 141 -10.69 -1.31 8.13
C THR A 141 -12.04 -1.73 7.60
N THR A 142 -12.62 -0.95 6.70
CA THR A 142 -13.76 -1.43 5.90
C THR A 142 -13.30 -2.51 4.92
N LYS A 143 -14.19 -3.42 4.49
CA LYS A 143 -13.85 -4.61 3.68
C LYS A 143 -13.10 -4.30 2.37
N ASP A 144 -13.20 -3.08 1.85
CA ASP A 144 -12.56 -2.65 0.60
C ASP A 144 -11.32 -1.75 0.81
N THR A 145 -10.80 -1.64 2.03
CA THR A 145 -9.68 -0.74 2.31
C THR A 145 -8.43 -1.16 1.52
N GLY A 146 -7.78 -0.19 0.87
CA GLY A 146 -6.82 -0.46 -0.20
C GLY A 146 -5.67 -1.39 0.16
N VAL A 147 -5.18 -2.10 -0.85
CA VAL A 147 -4.12 -3.14 -0.80
C VAL A 147 -2.97 -2.78 0.15
N ALA A 148 -2.56 -1.51 0.19
CA ALA A 148 -1.47 -1.03 1.02
C ALA A 148 -1.71 -1.15 2.54
N LEU A 149 -2.94 -0.99 3.04
CA LEU A 149 -3.22 -1.13 4.48
C LEU A 149 -3.39 -2.60 4.88
N ALA A 150 -4.03 -3.40 4.02
CA ALA A 150 -4.12 -4.84 4.21
C ALA A 150 -2.72 -5.48 4.35
N GLU A 151 -1.76 -5.03 3.53
CA GLU A 151 -0.37 -5.46 3.62
C GLU A 151 0.29 -5.09 4.96
N VAL A 152 0.02 -3.91 5.52
CA VAL A 152 0.58 -3.52 6.83
C VAL A 152 -0.02 -4.37 7.95
N ILE A 153 -1.33 -4.61 7.92
CA ILE A 153 -2.03 -5.40 8.94
C ILE A 153 -1.60 -6.87 8.90
N ALA A 154 -1.31 -7.40 7.71
CA ALA A 154 -0.87 -8.79 7.53
C ALA A 154 0.59 -9.07 7.95
N GLN A 155 1.35 -8.04 8.32
CA GLN A 155 2.76 -8.18 8.72
C GLN A 155 2.87 -8.67 10.16
N GLN A 156 3.54 -9.78 10.38
CA GLN A 156 3.96 -10.21 11.71
C GLN A 156 5.45 -9.95 11.91
N GLN A 157 5.84 -9.44 13.08
CA GLN A 157 7.26 -9.40 13.45
C GLN A 157 7.78 -10.81 13.72
N VAL A 158 8.97 -11.12 13.21
CA VAL A 158 9.60 -12.42 13.33
C VAL A 158 11.04 -12.29 13.77
N GLU A 159 11.55 -13.28 14.49
CA GLU A 159 12.95 -13.33 14.89
C GLU A 159 13.80 -14.05 13.82
N ILE A 160 15.10 -13.76 13.83
CA ILE A 160 16.04 -14.34 12.87
C ILE A 160 16.08 -15.88 12.98
N GLY A 161 15.99 -16.41 14.20
CA GLY A 161 15.98 -17.85 14.47
C GLY A 161 14.77 -18.59 13.90
N ASP A 162 13.67 -17.88 13.64
CA ASP A 162 12.43 -18.49 13.14
C ASP A 162 12.35 -18.54 11.60
N ILE A 163 13.25 -17.86 10.89
CA ILE A 163 13.22 -17.77 9.42
C ILE A 163 13.20 -19.17 8.79
N ALA A 164 14.08 -20.07 9.23
CA ALA A 164 14.19 -21.41 8.66
C ALA A 164 12.87 -22.18 8.77
N LYS A 165 12.26 -22.18 9.97
CA LYS A 165 10.97 -22.84 10.23
C LYS A 165 9.84 -22.22 9.41
N LEU A 166 9.83 -20.89 9.30
CA LEU A 166 8.84 -20.17 8.50
C LEU A 166 8.98 -20.50 7.02
N THR A 167 10.20 -20.48 6.47
CA THR A 167 10.42 -20.82 5.05
C THR A 167 10.03 -22.27 4.75
N GLU A 168 10.28 -23.21 5.66
CA GLU A 168 9.87 -24.61 5.52
C GLU A 168 8.35 -24.74 5.48
N LYS A 169 7.66 -24.09 6.43
CA LYS A 169 6.20 -24.02 6.44
C LYS A 169 5.64 -23.42 5.15
N ILE A 170 6.18 -22.29 4.72
CA ILE A 170 5.76 -21.60 3.49
C ILE A 170 5.94 -22.51 2.27
N TYR A 171 7.09 -23.20 2.17
CA TYR A 171 7.36 -24.11 1.07
C TYR A 171 6.33 -25.25 1.01
N GLY A 172 5.98 -25.83 2.16
CA GLY A 172 4.93 -26.85 2.25
C GLY A 172 3.55 -26.36 1.79
N GLU A 173 3.12 -25.18 2.28
CA GLU A 173 1.84 -24.56 1.92
C GLU A 173 1.76 -24.27 0.41
N ILE A 174 2.83 -23.72 -0.17
CA ILE A 174 2.91 -23.39 -1.60
C ILE A 174 2.97 -24.64 -2.48
N THR A 175 3.70 -25.67 -2.05
CA THR A 175 3.74 -26.96 -2.75
C THR A 175 2.33 -27.52 -2.92
N LEU A 176 1.49 -27.44 -1.89
CA LEU A 176 0.11 -27.91 -1.93
C LEU A 176 -0.73 -27.08 -2.92
N GLN A 177 -0.68 -25.75 -2.82
CA GLN A 177 -1.46 -24.87 -3.71
C GLN A 177 -1.09 -25.03 -5.18
N LEU A 178 0.20 -25.16 -5.49
CA LEU A 178 0.67 -25.38 -6.85
C LEU A 178 0.20 -26.74 -7.39
N LYS A 179 0.23 -27.80 -6.56
CA LYS A 179 -0.29 -29.11 -6.94
C LYS A 179 -1.80 -29.06 -7.23
N GLU A 180 -2.59 -28.49 -6.33
CA GLU A 180 -4.04 -28.34 -6.52
C GLU A 180 -4.37 -27.55 -7.80
N TRP A 181 -3.63 -26.48 -8.06
CA TRP A 181 -3.80 -25.69 -9.27
C TRP A 181 -3.44 -26.48 -10.53
N LEU A 182 -2.34 -27.25 -10.51
CA LEU A 182 -1.93 -28.10 -11.63
C LEU A 182 -2.98 -29.17 -11.92
N GLU A 183 -3.61 -29.76 -10.90
CA GLU A 183 -4.69 -30.71 -11.05
C GLU A 183 -5.95 -30.10 -11.68
N LYS A 184 -6.35 -28.92 -11.22
CA LYS A 184 -7.48 -28.17 -11.79
C LYS A 184 -7.22 -27.73 -13.24
N ASN A 185 -5.95 -27.51 -13.61
CA ASN A 185 -5.54 -26.94 -14.89
C ASN A 185 -4.68 -27.86 -15.75
N ARG A 186 -4.80 -29.20 -15.61
CA ARG A 186 -3.99 -30.20 -16.34
C ARG A 186 -3.90 -29.96 -17.85
N LYS A 187 -4.97 -29.45 -18.46
CA LYS A 187 -5.04 -29.09 -19.90
C LYS A 187 -4.00 -28.06 -20.36
N LEU A 188 -3.42 -27.29 -19.43
CA LEU A 188 -2.42 -26.27 -19.76
C LEU A 188 -1.02 -26.87 -19.96
N ASP A 189 -0.80 -28.12 -19.53
CA ASP A 189 0.49 -28.80 -19.56
C ASP A 189 1.63 -27.93 -18.98
N ALA A 190 1.30 -27.21 -17.91
CA ALA A 190 2.21 -26.33 -17.21
C ALA A 190 2.93 -27.11 -16.10
N GLN A 191 4.14 -26.68 -15.79
CA GLN A 191 4.95 -27.11 -14.68
C GLN A 191 5.44 -25.88 -13.92
N PHE A 192 5.85 -26.04 -12.66
CA PHE A 192 6.41 -24.94 -11.88
C PHE A 192 7.80 -25.28 -11.35
N GLN A 193 8.69 -24.29 -11.41
CA GLN A 193 9.93 -24.26 -10.65
C GLN A 193 9.85 -23.10 -9.67
N TYR A 194 9.99 -23.36 -8.38
CA TYR A 194 9.79 -22.35 -7.35
C TYR A 194 10.72 -22.57 -6.17
N GLY A 195 10.99 -21.50 -5.43
CA GLY A 195 11.81 -21.51 -4.23
C GLY A 195 12.03 -20.10 -3.71
N PHE A 196 12.94 -19.96 -2.74
CA PHE A 196 13.24 -18.66 -2.15
C PHE A 196 14.48 -18.02 -2.78
N ALA A 197 14.36 -16.75 -3.11
CA ALA A 197 15.47 -15.87 -3.48
C ALA A 197 15.70 -14.84 -2.36
N GLU A 198 16.95 -14.70 -1.92
CA GLU A 198 17.35 -13.74 -0.90
C GLU A 198 18.06 -12.56 -1.55
N TYR A 199 17.54 -11.37 -1.30
CA TYR A 199 18.07 -10.11 -1.78
C TYR A 199 18.53 -9.26 -0.60
N ALA A 200 19.66 -8.59 -0.75
CA ALA A 200 20.18 -7.68 0.26
C ALA A 200 20.97 -6.55 -0.41
N SER A 201 20.86 -5.33 0.15
CA SER A 201 21.61 -4.17 -0.36
C SER A 201 23.10 -4.21 -0.01
N ALA A 202 23.48 -5.03 0.97
CA ALA A 202 24.85 -5.36 1.35
C ALA A 202 24.99 -6.89 1.41
N GLY A 203 26.22 -7.42 1.32
CA GLY A 203 26.47 -8.86 1.39
C GLY A 203 25.83 -9.49 2.65
N ILE A 204 25.27 -10.70 2.49
CA ILE A 204 24.67 -11.45 3.59
C ILE A 204 25.82 -12.12 4.36
N GLU A 205 26.18 -11.58 5.51
CA GLU A 205 27.11 -12.23 6.46
C GLU A 205 26.37 -13.27 7.30
N LYS A 206 27.04 -14.39 7.61
CA LYS A 206 26.47 -15.43 8.48
C LYS A 206 26.09 -14.83 9.84
N GLY A 207 24.81 -14.93 10.20
CA GLY A 207 24.27 -14.48 11.49
C GLY A 207 23.87 -13.00 11.57
N LYS A 208 24.00 -12.22 10.50
CA LYS A 208 23.52 -10.83 10.45
C LYS A 208 22.65 -10.60 9.22
N ILE A 209 21.44 -10.09 9.45
CA ILE A 209 20.56 -9.66 8.36
C ILE A 209 20.90 -8.21 8.00
N PRO A 210 21.37 -7.94 6.76
CA PRO A 210 21.72 -6.58 6.34
C PRO A 210 20.48 -5.72 6.10
N LEU A 211 20.65 -4.40 6.20
CA LEU A 211 19.60 -3.45 5.83
C LEU A 211 19.12 -3.69 4.39
N GLY A 212 17.80 -3.63 4.20
CA GLY A 212 17.20 -3.92 2.90
C GLY A 212 17.16 -5.40 2.53
N TYR A 213 17.36 -6.31 3.50
CA TYR A 213 17.11 -7.74 3.29
C TYR A 213 15.65 -8.01 2.88
N SER A 214 15.48 -8.86 1.87
CA SER A 214 14.20 -9.36 1.40
C SER A 214 14.34 -10.79 0.91
N CYS A 215 13.63 -11.72 1.53
CA CYS A 215 13.39 -13.07 1.05
C CYS A 215 12.07 -13.09 0.28
N VAL A 216 12.17 -13.50 -0.98
CA VAL A 216 11.10 -13.50 -1.97
C VAL A 216 10.84 -14.93 -2.39
N LEU A 217 9.59 -15.35 -2.33
CA LEU A 217 9.13 -16.58 -2.97
C LEU A 217 8.97 -16.30 -4.45
N GLU A 218 9.73 -17.00 -5.29
CA GLU A 218 9.65 -16.87 -6.74
C GLU A 218 9.09 -18.16 -7.34
N ILE A 219 8.16 -18.02 -8.28
CA ILE A 219 7.48 -19.12 -8.94
C ILE A 219 7.57 -18.90 -10.45
N TYR A 220 8.27 -19.81 -11.15
CA TYR A 220 8.49 -19.77 -12.59
C TYR A 220 7.66 -20.83 -13.29
N VAL A 221 7.08 -20.45 -14.42
CA VAL A 221 6.30 -21.37 -15.25
C VAL A 221 7.22 -22.09 -16.24
N LYS A 222 7.09 -23.41 -16.26
CA LYS A 222 7.71 -24.31 -17.22
C LYS A 222 6.67 -25.00 -18.09
N LYS A 223 7.08 -25.41 -19.27
CA LYS A 223 6.35 -26.31 -20.16
C LYS A 223 7.35 -27.19 -20.88
N GLU A 224 7.09 -28.49 -20.93
CA GLU A 224 7.99 -29.48 -21.56
C GLU A 224 9.45 -29.34 -21.05
N GLY A 225 9.62 -29.12 -19.74
CA GLY A 225 10.94 -28.91 -19.11
C GLY A 225 11.60 -27.55 -19.36
N SER A 226 11.10 -26.75 -20.31
CA SER A 226 11.62 -25.44 -20.68
C SER A 226 10.91 -24.29 -19.97
N PHE A 227 11.60 -23.17 -19.75
CA PHE A 227 10.99 -21.97 -19.20
C PHE A 227 10.09 -21.27 -20.20
N VAL A 228 8.95 -20.80 -19.73
CA VAL A 228 8.00 -20.03 -20.53
C VAL A 228 8.40 -18.56 -20.53
N LYS A 229 8.59 -17.98 -21.72
CA LYS A 229 8.84 -16.55 -21.93
C LYS A 229 7.67 -15.88 -22.64
N ASP A 230 7.38 -14.64 -22.23
CA ASP A 230 6.43 -13.77 -22.93
C ASP A 230 6.99 -13.29 -24.28
N ARG A 231 6.18 -12.56 -25.06
CA ARG A 231 6.60 -11.99 -26.36
C ARG A 231 7.76 -10.99 -26.27
N LYS A 232 8.06 -10.47 -25.08
CA LYS A 232 9.18 -9.56 -24.82
C LYS A 232 10.43 -10.31 -24.36
N GLY A 233 10.40 -11.64 -24.35
CA GLY A 233 11.50 -12.48 -23.90
C GLY A 233 11.67 -12.55 -22.38
N LYS A 234 10.70 -12.03 -21.61
CA LYS A 234 10.74 -12.09 -20.14
C LYS A 234 10.17 -13.41 -19.66
N LEU A 235 10.80 -13.99 -18.63
CA LEU A 235 10.28 -15.18 -17.97
C LEU A 235 8.89 -14.90 -17.39
N VAL A 236 7.98 -15.86 -17.56
CA VAL A 236 6.69 -15.83 -16.87
C VAL A 236 6.93 -16.30 -15.44
N SER A 237 7.04 -15.35 -14.52
CA SER A 237 7.25 -15.57 -13.10
C SER A 237 6.24 -14.82 -12.24
N MET A 238 6.13 -15.25 -10.98
CA MET A 238 5.38 -14.59 -9.92
C MET A 238 6.27 -14.48 -8.69
N ASP A 239 6.38 -13.29 -8.12
CA ASP A 239 7.31 -12.99 -7.04
C ASP A 239 6.57 -12.42 -5.83
N PHE A 240 6.75 -13.02 -4.66
CA PHE A 240 6.04 -12.66 -3.43
C PHE A 240 7.02 -12.42 -2.28
N PRO A 241 7.20 -11.16 -1.83
CA PRO A 241 7.97 -10.88 -0.63
C PRO A 241 7.32 -11.54 0.59
N VAL A 242 8.02 -12.51 1.17
CA VAL A 242 7.53 -13.30 2.32
C VAL A 242 8.14 -12.82 3.62
N ILE A 243 9.46 -12.57 3.64
CA ILE A 243 10.18 -12.11 4.83
C ILE A 243 11.07 -10.96 4.41
N TYR A 244 10.99 -9.80 5.07
CA TYR A 244 11.82 -8.66 4.71
C TYR A 244 12.09 -7.75 5.91
N MET A 245 13.20 -7.04 5.85
CA MET A 245 13.52 -6.02 6.82
C MET A 245 12.95 -4.68 6.39
N ARG A 246 12.15 -4.07 7.25
CA ARG A 246 11.66 -2.71 7.04
C ARG A 246 12.01 -1.81 8.21
N ARG A 247 11.94 -0.51 7.94
CA ARG A 247 12.02 0.51 9.00
C ARG A 247 10.85 0.31 9.96
N SER A 248 11.15 0.31 11.25
CA SER A 248 10.13 0.27 12.29
C SER A 248 9.56 1.67 12.50
N GLY A 249 8.24 1.73 12.68
CA GLY A 249 7.51 2.90 13.16
C GLY A 249 7.42 2.94 14.69
N ALA A 250 7.92 1.93 15.41
CA ALA A 250 7.97 1.95 16.86
C ALA A 250 8.96 3.01 17.37
N VAL A 251 8.70 3.54 18.56
CA VAL A 251 9.58 4.56 19.19
C VAL A 251 10.95 3.96 19.59
N SER A 252 10.99 2.68 19.96
CA SER A 252 12.19 1.98 20.44
C SER A 252 13.06 1.40 19.33
N ASP A 253 12.45 0.79 18.32
CA ASP A 253 13.18 -0.01 17.33
C ASP A 253 13.43 0.77 16.05
N LYS A 254 14.61 0.61 15.45
CA LYS A 254 14.94 1.30 14.18
C LYS A 254 14.50 0.49 12.96
N TYR A 255 14.63 -0.82 13.02
CA TYR A 255 14.28 -1.77 11.96
C TYR A 255 13.69 -3.02 12.57
N LYS A 256 12.84 -3.69 11.79
CA LYS A 256 12.29 -4.98 12.18
C LYS A 256 12.19 -5.92 11.00
N LEU A 257 12.39 -7.19 11.30
CA LEU A 257 12.15 -8.28 10.37
C LEU A 257 10.66 -8.63 10.40
N CYS A 258 10.03 -8.58 9.23
CA CYS A 258 8.60 -8.79 9.06
C CYS A 258 8.36 -10.01 8.18
N TYR A 259 7.36 -10.80 8.56
CA TYR A 259 6.78 -11.87 7.77
C TYR A 259 5.41 -11.44 7.26
N ASN A 260 5.20 -11.56 5.96
CA ASN A 260 3.94 -11.23 5.31
C ASN A 260 3.04 -12.47 5.24
N LYS A 261 2.01 -12.55 6.11
CA LYS A 261 1.06 -13.67 6.14
C LYS A 261 0.16 -13.75 4.91
N ASP A 262 0.02 -12.65 4.19
CA ASP A 262 -0.90 -12.56 3.05
C ASP A 262 -0.34 -13.19 1.77
N TYR A 263 0.90 -13.68 1.81
CA TYR A 263 1.57 -14.29 0.65
C TYR A 263 0.73 -15.42 0.03
N SER A 264 0.13 -16.28 0.86
CA SER A 264 -0.67 -17.43 0.43
C SER A 264 -1.90 -17.00 -0.37
N ARG A 265 -2.64 -15.98 0.09
CA ARG A 265 -3.78 -15.42 -0.64
C ARG A 265 -3.33 -14.83 -1.98
N LYS A 266 -2.22 -14.08 -1.97
CA LYS A 266 -1.65 -13.47 -3.19
C LYS A 266 -1.21 -14.51 -4.22
N VAL A 267 -0.66 -15.64 -3.77
CA VAL A 267 -0.29 -16.75 -4.66
C VAL A 267 -1.54 -17.34 -5.30
N ALA A 268 -2.58 -17.64 -4.53
CA ALA A 268 -3.84 -18.14 -5.07
C ALA A 268 -4.46 -17.18 -6.10
N GLU A 269 -4.50 -15.88 -5.81
CA GLU A 269 -4.98 -14.85 -6.74
C GLU A 269 -4.15 -14.80 -8.03
N ALA A 270 -2.82 -14.83 -7.91
CA ALA A 270 -1.92 -14.82 -9.06
C ALA A 270 -2.05 -16.08 -9.93
N LEU A 271 -2.26 -17.24 -9.30
CA LEU A 271 -2.51 -18.50 -10.00
C LEU A 271 -3.82 -18.48 -10.80
N GLU A 272 -4.89 -17.90 -10.25
CA GLU A 272 -6.14 -17.71 -10.99
C GLU A 272 -5.97 -16.76 -12.18
N ILE A 273 -5.19 -15.68 -12.02
CA ILE A 273 -4.81 -14.79 -13.13
C ILE A 273 -3.99 -15.55 -14.18
N LEU A 274 -3.04 -16.38 -13.74
CA LEU A 274 -2.18 -17.16 -14.62
C LEU A 274 -2.99 -18.15 -15.47
N ALA A 275 -4.00 -18.80 -14.90
CA ALA A 275 -4.89 -19.72 -15.61
C ALA A 275 -5.65 -19.04 -16.76
N GLN A 276 -5.99 -17.75 -16.60
CA GLN A 276 -6.61 -16.95 -17.66
C GLN A 276 -5.58 -16.42 -18.68
N TYR A 277 -4.35 -16.21 -18.24
CA TYR A 277 -3.28 -15.62 -19.03
C TYR A 277 -2.64 -16.60 -20.02
N LEU A 278 -2.32 -17.82 -19.57
CA LEU A 278 -1.60 -18.83 -20.38
C LEU A 278 -2.34 -19.26 -21.67
N PRO A 279 -3.67 -19.45 -21.70
CA PRO A 279 -4.35 -19.83 -22.94
C PRO A 279 -4.42 -18.71 -23.99
N ARG A 280 -4.35 -17.44 -23.56
CA ARG A 280 -4.67 -16.28 -24.40
C ARG A 280 -3.47 -15.73 -25.16
N ARG A 281 -2.26 -16.19 -24.88
CA ARG A 281 -1.03 -15.60 -25.41
C ARG A 281 -0.12 -16.63 -26.06
N LYS A 282 0.68 -16.17 -27.01
CA LYS A 282 1.77 -16.94 -27.60
C LYS A 282 3.00 -16.77 -26.71
N PHE A 283 3.63 -17.89 -26.37
CA PHE A 283 4.84 -17.95 -25.54
C PHE A 283 5.99 -18.56 -26.33
N MET A 284 7.20 -18.26 -25.89
CA MET A 284 8.42 -18.88 -26.38
C MET A 284 8.95 -19.81 -25.28
N LEU A 285 9.43 -20.99 -25.68
CA LEU A 285 10.14 -21.88 -24.79
C LEU A 285 11.62 -21.54 -24.83
N SER A 286 12.27 -21.60 -23.67
CA SER A 286 13.68 -21.28 -23.54
C SER A 286 14.35 -22.24 -22.56
N GLU A 287 15.47 -22.80 -22.99
CA GLU A 287 16.36 -23.61 -22.14
C GLU A 287 17.20 -22.74 -21.21
N SER A 288 17.21 -21.42 -21.40
CA SER A 288 17.95 -20.49 -20.55
C SER A 288 17.43 -20.58 -19.11
N GLY A 289 18.33 -20.97 -18.19
CA GLY A 289 18.04 -21.05 -16.77
C GLY A 289 17.80 -19.70 -16.12
N ILE A 290 17.40 -19.75 -14.84
CA ILE A 290 17.34 -18.58 -13.96
C ILE A 290 18.79 -18.20 -13.60
N SER A 291 19.10 -16.90 -13.54
CA SER A 291 20.45 -16.41 -13.28
C SER A 291 20.94 -16.62 -11.84
N HIS A 292 20.06 -17.05 -10.94
CA HIS A 292 20.32 -17.24 -9.52
C HIS A 292 19.74 -18.56 -9.02
N ASN A 293 20.31 -19.07 -7.94
CA ASN A 293 19.85 -20.31 -7.32
C ASN A 293 18.64 -20.04 -6.43
N LEU A 294 17.56 -20.77 -6.70
CA LEU A 294 16.41 -20.84 -5.80
C LEU A 294 16.76 -21.82 -4.68
N LYS A 295 16.63 -21.38 -3.41
CA LYS A 295 16.78 -22.27 -2.28
C LYS A 295 15.53 -23.14 -2.18
N ASN A 296 15.70 -24.42 -2.52
CA ASN A 296 14.70 -25.46 -2.28
C ASN A 296 15.06 -26.13 -0.96
N ILE A 297 14.11 -26.22 -0.03
CA ILE A 297 14.37 -26.76 1.33
C ILE A 297 14.56 -28.30 1.31
N VAL A 298 14.55 -28.91 0.12
CA VAL A 298 14.58 -30.36 -0.08
C VAL A 298 15.99 -30.93 -0.27
N GLU A 299 17.06 -30.12 -0.31
CA GLU A 299 18.42 -30.67 -0.28
C GLU A 299 18.91 -30.83 1.17
N LYS A 300 18.54 -31.97 1.77
CA LYS A 300 19.33 -32.63 2.81
C LYS A 300 19.95 -33.89 2.24
#